data_AF-R6I8E8-F1
#
_entry.id   AF-R6I8E8-F1
#
_cell.length_a   1.000
_cell.length_b   1.000
_cell.length_c   1.000
_cell.angle_alpha   90.00
_cell.angle_beta   90.00
_cell.angle_gamma   90.00
#
_symmetry.space_group_name_H-M   'P 1'
#
loop_
_entity.id
_entity.type
_entity.pdbx_description
1 polymer ?
#
loop_
_entity_poly.entity_id
_entity_poly.type
_entity_poly.pdbx_seq_one_letter_code
_entity_poly.pdbx_strand_id
1 'polypeptide(L)' 'MIDFNLLCNILSPGIFVILAGGLITGYDTATLIVIGVIGYSLVFLMRRLAKRQRKQ' A
#
# COMPACT_ATOMS: atom_id res chain seq x y z
N MET A 1 -3.88 -20.29 -3.73
CA MET A 1 -4.68 -19.14 -4.19
C MET A 1 -4.22 -17.95 -3.37
N ILE A 2 -3.56 -16.95 -3.98
CA ILE A 2 -3.06 -15.79 -3.22
C ILE A 2 -4.26 -14.93 -2.84
N ASP A 3 -4.46 -14.71 -1.56
CA ASP A 3 -5.60 -13.98 -1.03
C ASP A 3 -5.32 -12.46 -1.08
N PHE A 4 -5.58 -11.85 -2.24
CA PHE A 4 -5.37 -10.42 -2.49
C PHE A 4 -6.06 -9.51 -1.48
N ASN A 5 -7.12 -10.01 -0.83
CA ASN A 5 -7.86 -9.29 0.17
C ASN A 5 -7.05 -9.18 1.48
N LEU A 6 -6.45 -10.28 1.93
CA LEU A 6 -5.49 -10.29 3.05
C LEU A 6 -4.26 -9.43 2.75
N LEU A 7 -3.72 -9.53 1.53
CA LEU A 7 -2.58 -8.71 1.11
C LEU A 7 -2.92 -7.22 1.18
N CYS A 8 -4.07 -6.79 0.66
CA CYS A 8 -4.51 -5.39 0.77
C CYS A 8 -4.73 -4.96 2.23
N ASN A 9 -5.22 -5.86 3.08
CA ASN A 9 -5.50 -5.57 4.48
C ASN A 9 -4.22 -5.34 5.31
N ILE A 10 -3.11 -6.00 4.93
CA ILE A 10 -1.79 -5.85 5.56
C ILE A 10 -0.97 -4.73 4.91
N LEU A 11 -1.15 -4.49 3.60
CA LEU A 11 -0.38 -3.51 2.86
C LEU A 11 -0.73 -2.08 3.26
N SER A 12 -1.99 -1.76 3.56
CA SER A 12 -2.39 -0.45 4.09
C SER A 12 -1.68 -0.06 5.40
N PRO A 13 -1.73 -0.87 6.47
CA PRO A 13 -1.00 -0.56 7.70
C PRO A 13 0.52 -0.62 7.50
N GLY A 14 1.03 -1.50 6.62
CA GLY A 14 2.47 -1.54 6.27
C GLY A 14 2.97 -0.24 5.66
N ILE A 15 2.24 0.35 4.71
CA ILE A 15 2.57 1.65 4.11
C ILE A 15 2.55 2.76 5.17
N PHE A 16 1.57 2.70 6.09
CA PHE A 16 1.47 3.67 7.18
C PHE A 16 2.68 3.62 8.11
N VAL A 17 3.16 2.42 8.45
CA VAL A 17 4.37 2.23 9.27
C VAL A 17 5.62 2.73 8.55
N ILE A 18 5.75 2.50 7.24
CA ILE A 18 6.89 3.00 6.46
C ILE A 18 6.90 4.53 6.40
N LEU A 19 5.73 5.16 6.21
CA LEU A 19 5.58 6.61 6.23
C LEU A 19 5.86 7.19 7.62
N ALA A 20 5.28 6.62 8.67
CA ALA A 20 5.51 7.07 10.04
C ALA A 20 6.98 6.88 10.46
N GLY A 21 7.58 5.75 10.11
CA GLY A 21 8.98 5.44 10.37
C GLY A 21 9.93 6.39 9.62
N GLY A 22 9.66 6.67 8.35
CA GLY A 22 10.40 7.66 7.56
C GLY A 22 10.30 9.08 8.13
N LEU A 23 9.15 9.44 8.70
CA LEU A 23 8.93 10.76 9.26
C LEU A 23 9.70 10.93 10.58
N ILE A 24 9.70 9.88 11.41
CA ILE A 24 10.43 9.84 12.68
C ILE A 24 11.94 9.82 12.47
N THR A 25 12.43 9.15 11.43
CA THR A 25 13.87 9.12 11.09
C THR A 25 14.37 10.38 10.39
N GLY A 26 13.50 11.36 10.14
CA GLY A 26 13.87 12.63 9.50
C GLY A 26 14.22 12.48 8.02
N TYR A 27 13.70 11.44 7.36
CA TYR A 27 13.88 11.27 5.92
C TYR A 27 13.18 12.39 5.15
N ASP A 28 13.71 12.68 3.96
CA ASP A 28 13.19 13.75 3.11
C ASP A 28 11.69 13.53 2.80
N THR A 29 10.91 14.59 2.99
CA THR A 29 9.45 14.53 2.88
C THR A 29 9.00 14.17 1.46
N ALA A 30 9.74 14.56 0.43
CA ALA A 30 9.42 14.19 -0.94
C ALA A 30 9.59 12.68 -1.15
N THR A 31 10.61 12.07 -0.54
CA THR A 31 10.83 10.62 -0.60
C THR A 31 9.69 9.87 0.09
N LEU A 32 9.24 10.34 1.25
CA LEU A 32 8.06 9.77 1.93
C LEU A 32 6.81 9.85 1.06
N ILE A 33 6.54 11.00 0.46
CA ILE A 33 5.36 11.20 -0.39
C ILE A 33 5.40 10.23 -1.57
N VAL A 34 6.56 10.07 -2.23
CA VAL A 34 6.74 9.12 -3.34
C VAL A 34 6.44 7.69 -2.90
N ILE A 35 6.98 7.26 -1.75
CA ILE A 35 6.72 5.92 -1.20
C ILE A 35 5.24 5.73 -0.89
N GLY A 36 4.59 6.74 -0.29
CA GLY A 36 3.16 6.73 0.00
C GLY A 36 2.31 6.59 -1.26
N VAL A 37 2.61 7.37 -2.31
CA VAL A 37 1.90 7.33 -3.59
C VAL A 37 2.08 5.98 -4.29
N ILE A 38 3.30 5.45 -4.33
CA ILE A 38 3.59 4.14 -4.94
C ILE A 38 2.86 3.02 -4.17
N GLY A 39 2.97 3.03 -2.84
CA GLY A 39 2.32 2.06 -1.97
C GLY A 39 0.81 2.05 -2.14
N TYR A 40 0.17 3.22 -2.07
CA TYR A 40 -1.29 3.32 -2.23
C TYR A 40 -1.76 2.96 -3.64
N SER A 41 -0.96 3.28 -4.67
CA SER A 41 -1.26 2.89 -6.06
C SER A 41 -1.28 1.37 -6.22
N LEU A 42 -0.35 0.66 -5.59
CA LEU A 42 -0.31 -0.81 -5.56
C LEU A 42 -1.53 -1.41 -4.84
N VAL A 43 -1.90 -0.88 -3.67
CA VAL A 43 -3.12 -1.28 -2.94
C VAL A 43 -4.36 -1.08 -3.82
N PHE A 44 -4.45 0.06 -4.49
CA PHE A 44 -5.57 0.37 -5.38
C PHE A 44 -5.65 -0.62 -6.56
N LEU A 45 -4.51 -0.93 -7.19
CA LEU A 45 -4.43 -1.90 -8.27
C LEU A 45 -4.85 -3.30 -7.81
N MET A 46 -4.33 -3.75 -6.65
CA MET A 46 -4.68 -5.04 -6.08
C MET A 46 -6.17 -5.13 -5.72
N ARG A 47 -6.75 -4.09 -5.11
CA ARG A 47 -8.21 -4.02 -4.88
C ARG A 47 -9.00 -4.09 -6.18
N ARG A 48 -8.52 -3.44 -7.24
CA ARG A 48 -9.18 -3.47 -8.56
C ARG A 48 -9.12 -4.86 -9.18
N LEU A 49 -7.99 -5.55 -9.08
CA LEU A 49 -7.81 -6.92 -9.55
C LEU A 49 -8.66 -7.91 -8.73
N ALA A 50 -8.67 -7.78 -7.40
CA ALA A 50 -9.51 -8.60 -6.52
C ALA A 50 -11.01 -8.44 -6.84
N LYS A 51 -11.47 -7.20 -7.14
CA LYS A 51 -12.84 -6.96 -7.60
C LYS A 51 -13.15 -7.59 -8.96
N ARG A 52 -12.18 -7.67 -9.88
CA ARG A 52 -12.36 -8.35 -11.17
C ARG A 52 -12.42 -9.87 -11.01
N GLN A 53 -11.59 -10.43 -10.13
CA GLN A 53 -11.58 -11.86 -9.80
C GLN A 53 -12.90 -12.30 -9.14
N ARG A 54 -13.52 -11.45 -8.33
CA ARG A 54 -14.82 -11.74 -7.68
C ARG A 54 -16.03 -11.67 -8.61
N LYS A 55 -15.85 -11.22 -9.86
CA LYS A 55 -16.91 -11.10 -10.88
C LYS A 55 -16.86 -12.19 -11.95
N GLN A 56 -15.85 -13.06 -11.90
CA GLN A 56 -15.85 -14.35 -12.61
C GLN A 56 -16.38 -15.43 -11.67
#